data_AF-A0A0E1WD25-F1
#
_entry.id   AF-A0A0E1WD25-F1
#
_cell.length_a   1.000
_cell.length_b   1.000
_cell.length_c   1.000
_cell.angle_alpha   90.00
_cell.angle_beta   90.00
_cell.angle_gamma   90.00
#
_symmetry.space_group_name_H-M   'P 1'
#
loop_
_entity.id
_entity.type
_entity.pdbx_description
1 polymer ?
#
loop_
_entity_poly.entity_id
_entity_poly.type
_entity_poly.pdbx_seq_one_letter_code
_entity_poly.pdbx_strand_id
1 'polypeptide(L)'
;MAMKRNACAVAKPARRDAMCRDRARALDDGGGADTLLDALDALDASGVSNASSSMGAGDASNRPNIAAVSSIWASQYFPPATRNASDGADARDSRGRRRHPTFAAHRLASLTATATATATATATAAATPASIPTPTPRSTSTATPTPTATAIAANAVRCLRVEIDTWPKPGLVSHVDAGSHDDMTADTFYRSAAALAPFFAELADAGARDAGMPALRKIGLRAERAMLAATGGVNTHRGAIFGLGLLCAAAGLRGSRERRAQRGQAAGATLGDLVAARWGDEIAGGPRAADSHGARAARRYGAGGARAEAAGGFARVYAVGVPALRDGARRARGDAEAARVHACFALIAALDDDTNLLHRGGRDGVDFAQRTAREFLAAGGVGACDWRARAAAAHRAFVARRLSPGGAADLLAMSLFVAALDDARALP
;
A
#
# COMPACT_ATOMS: atom_id res chain seq x y z
N MET A 1 -35.31 58.95 24.36
CA MET A 1 -34.33 58.52 25.40
C MET A 1 -33.05 58.10 24.72
N ALA A 2 -31.92 58.44 25.32
CA ALA A 2 -30.67 58.78 24.65
C ALA A 2 -29.78 57.59 24.22
N MET A 3 -28.90 57.95 23.28
CA MET A 3 -27.71 57.26 22.77
C MET A 3 -26.81 56.62 23.85
N LYS A 4 -26.10 55.55 23.47
CA LYS A 4 -24.63 55.46 23.66
C LYS A 4 -23.99 54.46 22.69
N ARG A 5 -23.12 55.00 21.83
CA ARG A 5 -22.02 54.30 21.13
C ARG A 5 -20.83 54.13 22.09
N ASN A 6 -20.03 53.09 21.88
CA ASN A 6 -18.55 53.00 22.01
C ASN A 6 -18.17 51.52 22.11
N ALA A 7 -17.00 51.00 21.74
CA ALA A 7 -15.92 51.34 20.82
C ALA A 7 -14.92 50.16 20.99
N CYS A 8 -14.16 49.88 19.94
CA CYS A 8 -13.14 48.83 19.86
C CYS A 8 -11.99 49.04 20.87
N ALA A 9 -11.46 47.96 21.47
CA ALA A 9 -10.09 47.92 21.97
C ALA A 9 -9.53 46.48 21.98
N VAL A 10 -8.36 46.36 21.35
CA VAL A 10 -7.50 45.19 21.16
C VAL A 10 -6.74 44.88 22.46
N ALA A 11 -6.62 43.59 22.82
CA ALA A 11 -5.60 43.12 23.77
C ALA A 11 -5.02 41.76 23.32
N LYS A 12 -3.69 41.71 23.19
CA LYS A 12 -2.85 40.60 22.67
C LYS A 12 -2.66 39.44 23.68
N PRO A 13 -2.24 38.24 23.19
CA PRO A 13 -2.04 37.05 24.02
C PRO A 13 -0.62 37.00 24.58
N ALA A 14 -0.47 36.98 25.91
CA ALA A 14 0.83 36.80 26.57
C ALA A 14 0.67 35.98 27.86
N ARG A 15 0.12 34.75 27.76
CA ARG A 15 0.13 33.76 28.87
C ARG A 15 0.23 32.29 28.44
N ARG A 16 0.37 31.95 27.14
CA ARG A 16 0.53 30.56 26.68
C ARG A 16 2.00 30.12 26.44
N ASP A 17 2.95 31.05 26.39
CA ASP A 17 4.36 30.76 26.05
C ASP A 17 5.29 30.53 27.26
N ALA A 18 4.73 30.49 28.48
CA ALA A 18 5.48 30.13 29.69
C ALA A 18 5.38 28.63 30.00
N MET A 19 4.26 27.97 29.66
CA MET A 19 4.02 26.57 30.02
C MET A 19 4.63 25.55 29.04
N CYS A 20 5.02 25.98 27.83
CA CYS A 20 5.71 25.11 26.87
C CYS A 20 7.23 25.08 27.03
N ARG A 21 7.84 25.99 27.82
CA ARG A 21 9.29 26.03 28.03
C ARG A 21 9.78 25.15 29.18
N ASP A 22 8.94 24.86 30.17
CA ASP A 22 9.30 23.95 31.28
C ASP A 22 9.14 22.46 30.92
N ARG A 23 8.39 22.13 29.86
CA ARG A 23 8.21 20.74 29.40
C ARG A 23 9.32 20.25 28.46
N ALA A 24 10.12 21.16 27.92
CA ALA A 24 11.24 20.86 27.02
C ALA A 24 12.58 20.64 27.76
N ARG A 25 12.63 20.82 29.09
CA ARG A 25 13.82 20.57 29.92
C ARG A 25 13.81 19.26 30.72
N ALA A 26 12.74 18.46 30.60
CA ALA A 26 12.60 17.19 31.32
C ALA A 26 12.84 15.94 30.44
N LEU A 27 13.40 16.11 29.24
CA LEU A 27 13.68 15.03 28.29
C LEU A 27 15.18 14.86 27.96
N ASP A 28 16.07 15.53 28.68
CA ASP A 28 17.52 15.51 28.40
C ASP A 28 18.40 14.77 29.43
N ASP A 29 17.84 14.12 30.45
CA ASP A 29 18.63 13.32 31.39
C ASP A 29 18.44 11.81 31.15
N GLY A 30 19.58 11.14 30.90
CA GLY A 30 19.67 9.85 30.25
C GLY A 30 19.34 8.61 31.10
N GLY A 31 19.23 7.48 30.40
CA GLY A 31 19.54 6.15 30.96
C GLY A 31 18.51 5.06 30.68
N GLY A 32 18.86 4.13 29.77
CA GLY A 32 18.40 2.74 29.83
C GLY A 32 17.37 2.30 28.78
N ALA A 33 17.82 2.02 27.55
CA ALA A 33 17.03 1.30 26.55
C ALA A 33 17.22 -0.24 26.60
N ASP A 34 18.15 -0.74 27.41
CA ASP A 34 18.51 -2.17 27.48
C ASP A 34 17.72 -2.96 28.53
N THR A 35 16.99 -2.31 29.45
CA THR A 35 16.30 -3.00 30.56
C THR A 35 14.89 -3.48 30.21
N LEU A 36 14.32 -3.07 29.08
CA LEU A 36 12.95 -3.45 28.69
C LEU A 36 12.88 -4.76 27.89
N LEU A 37 13.97 -5.13 27.21
CA LEU A 37 14.09 -6.39 26.47
C LEU A 37 14.39 -7.57 27.39
N ASP A 38 15.23 -7.38 28.42
CA ASP A 38 15.54 -8.43 29.41
C ASP A 38 14.35 -8.75 30.34
N ALA A 39 13.47 -7.78 30.59
CA ALA A 39 12.28 -7.97 31.43
C ALA A 39 11.18 -8.82 30.77
N LEU A 40 11.18 -8.92 29.44
CA LEU A 40 10.23 -9.75 28.68
C LEU A 40 10.69 -11.21 28.58
N ASP A 41 12.00 -11.47 28.58
CA ASP A 41 12.55 -12.83 28.57
C ASP A 41 12.50 -13.50 29.96
N ALA A 42 12.45 -12.73 31.05
CA ALA A 42 12.35 -13.26 32.41
C ALA A 42 10.94 -13.77 32.80
N LEU A 43 9.90 -13.42 32.05
CA LEU A 43 8.51 -13.81 32.33
C LEU A 43 8.11 -15.16 31.68
N ASP A 44 8.90 -15.66 30.74
CA ASP A 44 8.67 -16.96 30.08
C ASP A 44 9.43 -18.13 30.77
N ALA A 45 10.23 -17.86 31.81
CA ALA A 45 11.15 -18.84 32.41
C ALA A 45 10.70 -19.52 33.72
N SER A 46 9.53 -19.20 34.30
CA SER A 46 9.07 -19.86 35.53
C SER A 46 7.73 -20.58 35.34
N GLY A 47 7.82 -21.88 35.06
CA GLY A 47 6.69 -22.80 35.05
C GLY A 47 6.14 -23.10 36.44
N VAL A 48 4.81 -23.12 36.52
CA VAL A 48 3.91 -23.96 37.33
C VAL A 48 4.33 -24.34 38.74
N SER A 49 3.54 -23.90 39.73
CA SER A 49 3.24 -24.70 40.93
C SER A 49 1.85 -24.34 41.48
N ASN A 50 1.02 -25.37 41.59
CA ASN A 50 -0.31 -25.37 42.22
C ASN A 50 -0.19 -25.14 43.74
N ALA A 51 -1.05 -24.27 44.28
CA ALA A 51 -1.50 -24.38 45.67
C ALA A 51 -2.91 -23.80 45.82
N SER A 52 -3.83 -24.68 46.20
CA SER A 52 -5.20 -24.41 46.61
C SER A 52 -5.26 -23.73 47.98
N SER A 53 -6.07 -22.69 48.14
CA SER A 53 -6.86 -22.42 49.37
C SER A 53 -7.92 -21.34 49.13
N SER A 54 -9.09 -21.60 49.68
CA SER A 54 -10.36 -20.88 49.62
C SER A 54 -10.39 -19.54 50.36
N MET A 55 -11.13 -18.55 49.82
CA MET A 55 -12.17 -17.75 50.51
C MET A 55 -12.56 -16.50 49.69
N GLY A 56 -13.86 -16.22 49.61
CA GLY A 56 -14.38 -14.85 49.41
C GLY A 56 -15.02 -14.55 48.06
N ALA A 57 -16.33 -14.30 48.09
CA ALA A 57 -17.23 -14.03 46.97
C ALA A 57 -16.99 -12.71 46.23
N GLY A 58 -17.41 -12.64 44.96
CA GLY A 58 -17.60 -11.36 44.25
C GLY A 58 -17.57 -11.46 42.74
N ASP A 59 -18.76 -11.60 42.14
CA ASP A 59 -19.16 -11.11 40.82
C ASP A 59 -18.27 -11.46 39.59
N ALA A 60 -18.63 -12.54 38.91
CA ALA A 60 -18.11 -12.91 37.61
C ALA A 60 -19.10 -12.51 36.51
N SER A 61 -18.93 -11.33 35.94
CA SER A 61 -19.30 -11.09 34.54
C SER A 61 -18.50 -9.92 33.96
N ASN A 62 -18.09 -10.09 32.70
CA ASN A 62 -17.43 -9.10 31.84
C ASN A 62 -15.89 -9.01 31.90
N ARG A 63 -15.22 -10.05 31.37
CA ARG A 63 -13.93 -9.88 30.67
C ARG A 63 -14.19 -9.99 29.16
N PRO A 64 -13.80 -9.01 28.33
CA PRO A 64 -13.91 -9.16 26.89
C PRO A 64 -12.92 -10.22 26.42
N ASN A 65 -13.47 -11.25 25.81
CA ASN A 65 -12.74 -12.31 25.13
C ASN A 65 -11.92 -11.66 23.99
N ILE A 66 -10.59 -11.73 24.06
CA ILE A 66 -9.71 -11.27 22.97
C ILE A 66 -10.02 -12.13 21.75
N ALA A 67 -10.79 -11.57 20.83
CA ALA A 67 -11.19 -12.24 19.60
C ALA A 67 -9.96 -12.64 18.79
N ALA A 68 -10.00 -13.86 18.26
CA ALA A 68 -8.98 -14.42 17.38
C ALA A 68 -8.62 -13.43 16.26
N VAL A 69 -7.37 -12.99 16.25
CA VAL A 69 -6.82 -12.10 15.23
C VAL A 69 -6.64 -12.90 13.95
N SER A 70 -7.67 -12.90 13.11
CA SER A 70 -7.51 -13.23 11.69
C SER A 70 -6.41 -12.32 11.14
N SER A 71 -5.32 -12.85 10.56
CA SER A 71 -4.21 -12.08 9.97
C SER A 71 -4.05 -12.40 8.48
N ILE A 72 -3.77 -11.41 7.62
CA ILE A 72 -3.54 -11.67 6.17
C ILE A 72 -2.25 -12.48 5.94
N TRP A 73 -1.34 -12.43 6.92
CA TRP A 73 -0.09 -13.16 6.99
C TRP A 73 -0.21 -14.53 7.68
N ALA A 74 -1.30 -14.81 8.40
CA ALA A 74 -1.45 -16.07 9.12
C ALA A 74 -2.02 -17.20 8.24
N SER A 75 -1.31 -18.34 8.26
CA SER A 75 -1.89 -19.63 8.57
C SER A 75 -0.74 -20.63 8.80
N GLN A 76 -0.75 -21.31 9.95
CA GLN A 76 -0.06 -22.57 10.22
C GLN A 76 -0.54 -23.10 11.57
N TYR A 77 -1.14 -24.28 11.56
CA TYR A 77 -0.92 -25.29 12.60
C TYR A 77 -0.34 -26.50 11.88
N PHE A 78 0.82 -26.97 12.34
CA PHE A 78 1.46 -28.20 11.89
C PHE A 78 0.53 -29.41 12.09
N PRO A 79 0.41 -30.36 11.15
CA PRO A 79 0.05 -31.73 11.52
C PRO A 79 1.32 -32.51 11.90
N PRO A 80 1.24 -33.45 12.86
CA PRO A 80 2.35 -34.36 13.14
C PRO A 80 2.53 -35.35 11.98
N ALA A 81 3.76 -35.88 11.86
CA ALA A 81 4.10 -36.90 10.90
C ALA A 81 3.41 -38.25 11.19
N THR A 82 3.20 -39.00 10.11
CA THR A 82 2.88 -40.46 9.96
C THR A 82 1.43 -40.87 9.69
N ARG A 83 1.11 -41.27 8.44
CA ARG A 83 0.99 -42.69 7.96
C ARG A 83 0.40 -42.76 6.52
N ASN A 84 0.73 -43.87 5.85
CA ASN A 84 0.62 -44.19 4.43
C ASN A 84 -0.79 -44.36 3.82
N ALA A 85 -0.81 -44.28 2.47
CA ALA A 85 -1.66 -45.00 1.49
C ALA A 85 -3.17 -44.63 1.44
N SER A 86 -3.86 -44.55 0.31
CA SER A 86 -3.59 -44.82 -1.12
C SER A 86 -4.67 -44.12 -1.99
N ASP A 87 -4.39 -44.08 -3.30
CA ASP A 87 -5.33 -44.05 -4.45
C ASP A 87 -6.07 -42.76 -4.87
N GLY A 88 -5.91 -42.44 -6.17
CA GLY A 88 -6.73 -41.49 -6.91
C GLY A 88 -6.02 -40.92 -8.15
N ALA A 89 -6.18 -41.57 -9.29
CA ALA A 89 -5.41 -41.41 -10.54
C ALA A 89 -5.48 -40.03 -11.23
N ASP A 90 -4.32 -39.58 -11.74
CA ASP A 90 -4.09 -38.37 -12.55
C ASP A 90 -3.84 -38.83 -14.01
N ALA A 91 -4.77 -38.62 -14.93
CA ALA A 91 -4.60 -38.97 -16.34
C ALA A 91 -3.67 -37.98 -17.05
N ARG A 92 -2.49 -38.43 -17.49
CA ARG A 92 -1.48 -37.67 -18.23
C ARG A 92 -1.33 -38.21 -19.66
N ASP A 93 -1.17 -37.32 -20.64
CA ASP A 93 -0.74 -37.67 -22.01
C ASP A 93 0.77 -38.01 -22.03
N SER A 94 1.16 -38.87 -22.97
CA SER A 94 2.48 -39.41 -23.35
C SER A 94 3.68 -38.45 -23.41
N ARG A 95 3.49 -37.14 -23.16
CA ARG A 95 4.57 -36.13 -23.07
C ARG A 95 4.51 -35.20 -21.85
N GLY A 96 3.72 -35.52 -20.82
CA GLY A 96 3.89 -34.97 -19.48
C GLY A 96 3.64 -33.45 -19.29
N ARG A 97 2.87 -32.78 -20.17
CA ARG A 97 2.49 -31.37 -19.99
C ARG A 97 1.02 -31.22 -19.56
N ARG A 98 0.77 -30.42 -18.50
CA ARG A 98 -0.59 -29.98 -18.12
C ARG A 98 -1.10 -28.94 -19.13
N ARG A 99 -2.34 -29.08 -19.60
CA ARG A 99 -3.03 -28.09 -20.45
C ARG A 99 -3.62 -26.99 -19.56
N HIS A 100 -3.31 -25.73 -19.84
CA HIS A 100 -4.02 -24.56 -19.29
C HIS A 100 -5.08 -24.09 -20.31
N PRO A 101 -6.27 -23.66 -19.86
CA PRO A 101 -7.26 -23.06 -20.75
C PRO A 101 -6.84 -21.64 -21.14
N THR A 102 -6.79 -21.38 -22.45
CA THR A 102 -6.57 -20.08 -23.08
C THR A 102 -7.81 -19.19 -22.92
N PHE A 103 -7.66 -18.02 -22.28
CA PHE A 103 -8.63 -16.93 -22.38
C PHE A 103 -8.25 -15.99 -23.52
N ALA A 104 -9.22 -15.72 -24.39
CA ALA A 104 -9.07 -14.91 -25.60
C ALA A 104 -8.86 -13.42 -25.29
N ALA A 105 -7.87 -12.81 -25.94
CA ALA A 105 -7.67 -11.36 -25.94
C ALA A 105 -8.63 -10.70 -26.94
N HIS A 106 -9.56 -9.88 -26.44
CA HIS A 106 -10.33 -8.98 -27.29
C HIS A 106 -9.47 -7.80 -27.75
N ARG A 107 -9.40 -7.64 -29.08
CA ARG A 107 -8.75 -6.54 -29.80
C ARG A 107 -9.46 -5.21 -29.52
N LEU A 108 -8.67 -4.16 -29.25
CA LEU A 108 -9.08 -2.78 -29.48
C LEU A 108 -8.19 -2.21 -30.57
N ALA A 109 -8.83 -1.83 -31.68
CA ALA A 109 -8.21 -1.32 -32.89
C ALA A 109 -7.66 0.10 -32.69
N SER A 110 -6.42 0.31 -33.14
CA SER A 110 -5.78 1.62 -33.23
C SER A 110 -6.11 2.23 -34.59
N LEU A 111 -6.78 3.39 -34.58
CA LEU A 111 -6.94 4.26 -35.74
C LEU A 111 -5.63 5.02 -35.95
N THR A 112 -4.93 4.75 -37.06
CA THR A 112 -3.84 5.60 -37.53
C THR A 112 -4.16 6.05 -38.96
N ALA A 113 -4.22 7.37 -39.12
CA ALA A 113 -4.48 8.04 -40.39
C ALA A 113 -3.26 7.91 -41.31
N THR A 114 -3.51 7.47 -42.53
CA THR A 114 -2.53 7.36 -43.61
C THR A 114 -2.37 8.72 -44.29
N ALA A 115 -1.17 9.29 -44.28
CA ALA A 115 -0.79 10.38 -45.17
C ALA A 115 0.40 9.92 -46.00
N THR A 116 0.12 9.63 -47.26
CA THR A 116 1.07 9.23 -48.30
C THR A 116 1.68 10.49 -48.90
N ALA A 117 3.00 10.64 -48.85
CA ALA A 117 3.72 11.60 -49.67
C ALA A 117 5.02 10.96 -50.18
N THR A 118 5.01 10.69 -51.48
CA THR A 118 6.13 10.20 -52.28
C THR A 118 7.03 11.37 -52.65
N ALA A 119 8.34 11.27 -52.40
CA ALA A 119 9.32 12.10 -53.09
C ALA A 119 10.66 11.37 -53.19
N THR A 120 10.99 11.01 -54.43
CA THR A 120 12.28 10.48 -54.87
C THR A 120 13.24 11.65 -55.08
N ALA A 121 14.44 11.62 -54.50
CA ALA A 121 15.54 12.46 -54.98
C ALA A 121 16.90 11.83 -54.62
N THR A 122 17.59 11.40 -55.67
CA THR A 122 18.98 11.00 -55.75
C THR A 122 19.87 12.24 -55.79
N ALA A 123 20.90 12.36 -54.94
CA ALA A 123 22.03 13.26 -55.20
C ALA A 123 23.26 12.92 -54.33
N THR A 124 24.26 12.36 -55.00
CA THR A 124 25.69 12.73 -55.02
C THR A 124 26.43 13.05 -53.72
N ALA A 125 27.43 12.20 -53.45
CA ALA A 125 28.49 12.37 -52.48
C ALA A 125 29.41 13.56 -52.82
N ALA A 126 29.77 14.34 -51.80
CA ALA A 126 30.93 15.22 -51.80
C ALA A 126 31.66 15.10 -50.44
N ALA A 127 32.97 14.97 -50.51
CA ALA A 127 33.87 14.68 -49.40
C ALA A 127 34.05 15.89 -48.46
N THR A 128 34.03 15.63 -47.15
CA THR A 128 34.34 16.59 -46.08
C THR A 128 35.70 16.25 -45.48
N PRO A 129 36.60 17.22 -45.21
CA PRO A 129 37.92 16.94 -44.66
C PRO A 129 37.85 16.58 -43.16
N ALA A 130 38.82 15.78 -42.73
CA ALA A 130 38.90 15.16 -41.41
C ALA A 130 39.00 16.19 -40.25
N SER A 131 38.08 16.07 -39.29
CA SER A 131 38.13 16.77 -38.00
C SER A 131 38.85 15.91 -36.96
N ILE A 132 39.82 16.53 -36.27
CA ILE A 132 40.60 15.95 -35.16
C ILE A 132 39.66 15.54 -34.02
N PRO A 133 39.76 14.32 -33.43
CA PRO A 133 38.87 13.91 -32.36
C PRO A 133 39.21 14.67 -31.07
N THR A 134 38.31 15.57 -30.66
CA THR A 134 38.30 16.15 -29.32
C THR A 134 37.96 15.06 -28.31
N PRO A 135 38.72 14.87 -27.22
CA PRO A 135 38.37 13.87 -26.21
C PRO A 135 37.04 14.26 -25.56
N THR A 136 35.98 13.51 -25.89
CA THR A 136 34.69 13.59 -25.21
C THR A 136 34.92 13.38 -23.71
N PRO A 137 34.46 14.30 -22.82
CA PRO A 137 34.53 14.07 -21.39
C PRO A 137 33.74 12.81 -21.09
N ARG A 138 34.41 11.80 -20.53
CA ARG A 138 33.78 10.60 -20.00
C ARG A 138 32.75 11.07 -18.97
N SER A 139 31.46 10.92 -19.30
CA SER A 139 30.38 11.12 -18.34
C SER A 139 30.57 10.08 -17.25
N THR A 140 31.19 10.47 -16.15
CA THR A 140 31.13 9.73 -14.90
C THR A 140 29.69 9.79 -14.45
N SER A 141 28.91 8.79 -14.87
CA SER A 141 27.59 8.51 -14.33
C SER A 141 27.78 8.30 -12.83
N THR A 142 27.61 9.36 -12.04
CA THR A 142 27.52 9.28 -10.59
C THR A 142 26.37 8.34 -10.28
N ALA A 143 26.70 7.10 -9.92
CA ALA A 143 25.71 6.11 -9.57
C ALA A 143 24.89 6.68 -8.42
N THR A 144 23.58 6.89 -8.65
CA THR A 144 22.66 7.32 -7.60
C THR A 144 22.82 6.35 -6.42
N PRO A 145 23.06 6.85 -5.20
CA PRO A 145 23.23 6.00 -4.04
C PRO A 145 21.98 5.13 -3.88
N THR A 146 22.18 3.83 -3.65
CA THR A 146 21.09 2.91 -3.33
C THR A 146 20.37 3.43 -2.08
N PRO A 147 19.03 3.58 -2.09
CA PRO A 147 18.30 4.04 -0.92
C PRO A 147 18.47 3.05 0.23
N THR A 148 18.74 3.56 1.44
CA THR A 148 18.85 2.74 2.66
C THR A 148 17.48 2.20 3.07
N ALA A 149 17.45 1.14 3.88
CA ALA A 149 16.19 0.60 4.42
C ALA A 149 15.38 1.65 5.18
N THR A 150 16.04 2.52 5.95
CA THR A 150 15.40 3.66 6.62
C THR A 150 14.78 4.66 5.63
N ALA A 151 15.45 4.95 4.51
CA ALA A 151 14.90 5.85 3.48
C ALA A 151 13.69 5.23 2.77
N ILE A 152 13.75 3.93 2.48
CA ILE A 152 12.63 3.16 1.92
C ILE A 152 11.44 3.22 2.89
N ALA A 153 11.67 2.96 4.19
CA ALA A 153 10.64 3.01 5.22
C ALA A 153 10.03 4.41 5.38
N ALA A 154 10.87 5.46 5.41
CA ALA A 154 10.40 6.84 5.50
C ALA A 154 9.49 7.20 4.31
N ASN A 155 9.84 6.76 3.11
CA ASN A 155 9.00 6.98 1.93
C ASN A 155 7.69 6.18 1.99
N ALA A 156 7.72 4.93 2.48
CA ALA A 156 6.51 4.13 2.68
C ALA A 156 5.54 4.82 3.66
N VAL A 157 6.04 5.26 4.82
CA VAL A 157 5.25 6.00 5.82
C VAL A 157 4.70 7.31 5.25
N ARG A 158 5.52 8.06 4.50
CA ARG A 158 5.07 9.27 3.81
C ARG A 158 3.91 8.96 2.86
N CYS A 159 4.00 7.88 2.08
CA CYS A 159 2.94 7.52 1.13
C CYS A 159 1.64 7.12 1.83
N LEU A 160 1.71 6.42 2.97
CA LEU A 160 0.52 6.15 3.80
C LEU A 160 -0.13 7.44 4.29
N ARG A 161 0.66 8.40 4.78
CA ARG A 161 0.13 9.69 5.24
C ARG A 161 -0.50 10.49 4.11
N VAL A 162 0.18 10.57 2.97
CA VAL A 162 -0.29 11.31 1.79
C VAL A 162 -1.58 10.70 1.20
N GLU A 163 -1.76 9.38 1.31
CA GLU A 163 -3.02 8.69 0.96
C GLU A 163 -4.19 9.17 1.84
N ILE A 164 -3.95 9.39 3.15
CA ILE A 164 -4.94 9.93 4.10
C ILE A 164 -5.16 11.43 3.89
N ASP A 165 -4.12 12.16 3.51
CA ASP A 165 -4.15 13.58 3.16
C ASP A 165 -4.72 13.82 1.73
N THR A 166 -5.51 12.88 1.20
CA THR A 166 -6.17 12.99 -0.10
C THR A 166 -7.65 13.22 0.08
N TRP A 167 -8.15 14.35 -0.42
CA TRP A 167 -9.57 14.70 -0.40
C TRP A 167 -10.01 15.39 -1.71
N PRO A 168 -11.23 15.13 -2.24
CA PRO A 168 -12.21 14.14 -1.79
C PRO A 168 -11.87 12.70 -2.17
N LYS A 169 -12.17 11.74 -1.27
CA LYS A 169 -11.83 10.32 -1.45
C LYS A 169 -13.06 9.43 -1.21
N PRO A 170 -13.67 8.79 -2.23
CA PRO A 170 -15.01 8.22 -2.13
C PRO A 170 -15.23 7.21 -0.99
N GLY A 171 -15.97 7.60 0.06
CA GLY A 171 -16.31 6.75 1.20
C GLY A 171 -15.14 6.29 2.08
N LEU A 172 -13.91 6.71 1.78
CA LEU A 172 -12.71 6.38 2.52
C LEU A 172 -12.42 7.45 3.58
N VAL A 173 -11.70 7.05 4.63
CA VAL A 173 -11.18 7.96 5.66
C VAL A 173 -10.19 8.94 5.03
N SER A 174 -10.29 10.22 5.41
CA SER A 174 -9.34 11.26 5.03
C SER A 174 -9.08 12.19 6.22
N HIS A 175 -8.19 13.16 6.05
CA HIS A 175 -8.02 14.24 7.02
C HIS A 175 -9.27 15.11 7.27
N VAL A 176 -10.30 15.00 6.42
CA VAL A 176 -11.57 15.74 6.56
C VAL A 176 -12.59 14.98 7.41
N ASP A 177 -12.76 13.68 7.18
CA ASP A 177 -13.76 12.85 7.87
C ASP A 177 -13.42 11.34 7.84
N ALA A 178 -14.25 10.56 8.55
CA ALA A 178 -14.13 9.10 8.66
C ALA A 178 -14.72 8.34 7.44
N GLY A 179 -15.25 9.03 6.43
CA GLY A 179 -15.96 8.43 5.31
C GLY A 179 -17.07 7.48 5.78
N SER A 180 -17.03 6.25 5.29
CA SER A 180 -18.03 5.20 5.58
C SER A 180 -17.77 4.42 6.88
N HIS A 181 -16.86 4.88 7.74
CA HIS A 181 -16.45 4.17 8.95
C HIS A 181 -16.87 4.91 10.22
N ASP A 182 -17.14 4.13 11.26
CA ASP A 182 -17.55 4.61 12.59
C ASP A 182 -16.44 4.38 13.63
N ASP A 183 -15.43 3.57 13.31
CA ASP A 183 -14.40 3.03 14.21
C ASP A 183 -12.99 3.59 13.95
N MET A 184 -12.80 4.37 12.88
CA MET A 184 -11.49 4.89 12.48
C MET A 184 -11.56 6.35 11.99
N THR A 185 -10.48 7.09 12.26
CA THR A 185 -10.32 8.50 11.88
C THR A 185 -8.93 8.72 11.29
N ALA A 186 -8.67 9.91 10.74
CA ALA A 186 -7.32 10.29 10.29
C ALA A 186 -6.25 10.08 11.37
N ASP A 187 -6.55 10.44 12.63
CA ASP A 187 -5.62 10.23 13.76
C ASP A 187 -5.26 8.75 13.93
N THR A 188 -6.25 7.86 13.89
CA THR A 188 -6.03 6.41 13.96
C THR A 188 -5.08 5.94 12.85
N PHE A 189 -5.21 6.48 11.64
CA PHE A 189 -4.32 6.16 10.52
C PHE A 189 -2.91 6.74 10.69
N TYR A 190 -2.76 7.99 11.17
CA TYR A 190 -1.44 8.58 11.42
C TYR A 190 -0.66 7.82 12.50
N ARG A 191 -1.32 7.43 13.60
CA ARG A 191 -0.69 6.59 14.64
C ARG A 191 -0.27 5.24 14.07
N SER A 192 -1.12 4.63 13.25
CA SER A 192 -0.80 3.38 12.56
C SER A 192 0.43 3.53 11.65
N ALA A 193 0.48 4.56 10.80
CA ALA A 193 1.59 4.77 9.89
C ALA A 193 2.92 4.97 10.64
N ALA A 194 2.90 5.70 11.76
CA ALA A 194 4.07 5.87 12.62
C ALA A 194 4.53 4.54 13.24
N ALA A 195 3.61 3.73 13.75
CA ALA A 195 3.92 2.42 14.34
C ALA A 195 4.49 1.41 13.33
N LEU A 196 4.19 1.57 12.04
CA LEU A 196 4.65 0.68 10.97
C LEU A 196 6.06 1.00 10.45
N ALA A 197 6.59 2.20 10.73
CA ALA A 197 7.90 2.65 10.25
C ALA A 197 9.05 1.64 10.45
N PRO A 198 9.31 1.10 11.66
CA PRO A 198 10.41 0.17 11.87
C PRO A 198 10.25 -1.14 11.07
N PHE A 199 9.01 -1.61 10.87
CA PHE A 199 8.75 -2.85 10.16
C PHE A 199 8.93 -2.71 8.65
N PHE A 200 8.67 -1.54 8.07
CA PHE A 200 9.00 -1.28 6.68
C PHE A 200 10.52 -1.27 6.44
N ALA A 201 11.30 -0.76 7.39
CA ALA A 201 12.76 -0.85 7.32
C ALA A 201 13.23 -2.31 7.43
N GLU A 202 12.67 -3.06 8.37
CA GLU A 202 13.02 -4.47 8.55
C GLU A 202 12.66 -5.33 7.32
N LEU A 203 11.52 -5.05 6.66
CA LEU A 203 11.14 -5.70 5.40
C LEU A 203 12.10 -5.34 4.27
N ALA A 204 12.52 -4.08 4.17
CA ALA A 204 13.52 -3.66 3.19
C ALA A 204 14.87 -4.37 3.42
N ASP A 205 15.35 -4.45 4.67
CA ASP A 205 16.58 -5.18 5.01
C ASP A 205 16.48 -6.69 4.76
N ALA A 206 15.32 -7.29 5.06
CA ALA A 206 15.06 -8.69 4.74
C ALA A 206 15.08 -8.92 3.22
N GLY A 207 14.54 -8.00 2.44
CA GLY A 207 14.61 -8.01 0.98
C GLY A 207 16.03 -7.84 0.44
N ALA A 208 16.84 -6.95 1.02
CA ALA A 208 18.24 -6.75 0.64
C ALA A 208 19.10 -8.01 0.88
N ARG A 209 18.75 -8.79 1.91
CA ARG A 209 19.30 -10.12 2.21
C ARG A 209 18.62 -11.26 1.42
N ASP A 210 17.63 -10.92 0.58
CA ASP A 210 16.87 -11.83 -0.27
C ASP A 210 16.22 -12.98 0.51
N ALA A 211 15.68 -12.63 1.68
CA ALA A 211 14.97 -13.54 2.56
C ALA A 211 13.70 -14.12 1.92
N GLY A 212 13.37 -15.37 2.27
CA GLY A 212 12.16 -16.04 1.81
C GLY A 212 10.88 -15.49 2.45
N MET A 213 9.72 -15.88 1.89
CA MET A 213 8.41 -15.45 2.38
C MET A 213 8.17 -15.75 3.87
N PRO A 214 8.68 -16.86 4.48
CA PRO A 214 8.52 -17.09 5.91
C PRO A 214 9.11 -15.99 6.79
N ALA A 215 10.23 -15.39 6.39
CA ALA A 215 10.85 -14.29 7.13
C ALA A 215 10.01 -13.01 7.00
N LEU A 216 9.60 -12.65 5.78
CA LEU A 216 8.74 -11.48 5.54
C LEU A 216 7.41 -11.59 6.31
N ARG A 217 6.84 -12.80 6.37
CA ARG A 217 5.61 -13.08 7.11
C ARG A 217 5.75 -12.84 8.62
N LYS A 218 6.86 -13.27 9.23
CA LYS A 218 7.13 -13.01 10.66
C LYS A 218 7.22 -11.50 10.94
N ILE A 219 7.81 -10.73 10.03
CA ILE A 219 7.86 -9.26 10.14
C ILE A 219 6.45 -8.67 9.99
N GLY A 220 5.70 -9.07 8.96
CA GLY A 220 4.33 -8.61 8.71
C GLY A 220 3.36 -8.90 9.88
N LEU A 221 3.49 -10.05 10.54
CA LEU A 221 2.68 -10.38 11.72
C LEU A 221 2.98 -9.47 12.92
N ARG A 222 4.26 -9.14 13.15
CA ARG A 222 4.64 -8.17 14.19
C ARG A 222 4.16 -6.76 13.85
N ALA A 223 4.27 -6.37 12.57
CA ALA A 223 3.77 -5.09 12.08
C ALA A 223 2.25 -4.96 12.29
N GLU A 224 1.48 -6.02 12.00
CA GLU A 224 0.04 -6.06 12.24
C GLU A 224 -0.31 -5.93 13.73
N ARG A 225 0.42 -6.63 14.60
CA ARG A 225 0.25 -6.49 16.07
C ARG A 225 0.56 -5.07 16.55
N ALA A 226 1.65 -4.48 16.07
CA ALA A 226 2.04 -3.12 16.44
C ALA A 226 1.03 -2.08 15.95
N MET A 227 0.50 -2.25 14.73
CA MET A 227 -0.60 -1.45 14.22
C MET A 227 -1.82 -1.55 15.14
N LEU A 228 -2.30 -2.77 15.43
CA LEU A 228 -3.47 -2.97 16.28
C LEU A 228 -3.29 -2.37 17.68
N ALA A 229 -2.10 -2.53 18.27
CA ALA A 229 -1.79 -1.92 19.56
C ALA A 229 -1.86 -0.38 19.49
N ALA A 230 -1.25 0.22 18.46
CA ALA A 230 -1.25 1.68 18.27
C ALA A 230 -2.65 2.23 17.95
N THR A 231 -3.54 1.42 17.37
CA THR A 231 -4.89 1.84 16.96
C THR A 231 -5.99 1.45 17.94
N GLY A 232 -5.68 0.83 19.08
CA GLY A 232 -6.70 0.37 20.03
C GLY A 232 -7.53 -0.80 19.50
N GLY A 233 -6.93 -1.66 18.66
CA GLY A 233 -7.57 -2.83 18.05
C GLY A 233 -8.25 -2.54 16.70
N VAL A 234 -8.23 -1.30 16.23
CA VAL A 234 -8.87 -0.91 14.96
C VAL A 234 -8.01 -1.32 13.76
N ASN A 235 -8.62 -2.00 12.80
CA ASN A 235 -7.93 -2.48 11.61
C ASN A 235 -7.83 -1.38 10.53
N THR A 236 -6.67 -0.72 10.45
CA THR A 236 -6.40 0.34 9.46
C THR A 236 -5.60 -0.17 8.26
N HIS A 237 -4.27 -0.11 8.32
CA HIS A 237 -3.34 -0.35 7.21
C HIS A 237 -3.02 -1.82 6.93
N ARG A 238 -3.88 -2.78 7.30
CA ARG A 238 -3.51 -4.20 7.18
C ARG A 238 -3.25 -4.67 5.75
N GLY A 239 -4.01 -4.17 4.78
CA GLY A 239 -3.75 -4.42 3.36
C GLY A 239 -2.44 -3.77 2.91
N ALA A 240 -2.20 -2.52 3.29
CA ALA A 240 -0.94 -1.83 3.05
C ALA A 240 0.29 -2.52 3.69
N ILE A 241 0.21 -3.07 4.91
CA ILE A 241 1.30 -3.86 5.52
C ILE A 241 1.72 -5.00 4.58
N PHE A 242 0.75 -5.66 3.96
CA PHE A 242 1.02 -6.72 3.00
C PHE A 242 1.61 -6.18 1.69
N GLY A 243 0.88 -5.31 0.98
CA GLY A 243 1.28 -4.84 -0.34
C GLY A 243 2.51 -3.94 -0.31
N LEU A 244 2.46 -2.84 0.46
CA LEU A 244 3.56 -1.89 0.61
C LEU A 244 4.78 -2.55 1.28
N GLY A 245 4.55 -3.47 2.22
CA GLY A 245 5.63 -4.25 2.83
C GLY A 245 6.41 -5.12 1.84
N LEU A 246 5.73 -5.79 0.90
CA LEU A 246 6.36 -6.53 -0.18
C LEU A 246 7.13 -5.60 -1.14
N LEU A 247 6.60 -4.42 -1.44
CA LEU A 247 7.30 -3.41 -2.25
C LEU A 247 8.54 -2.86 -1.53
N CYS A 248 8.52 -2.68 -0.21
CA CYS A 248 9.71 -2.34 0.58
C CYS A 248 10.78 -3.43 0.48
N ALA A 249 10.40 -4.71 0.61
CA ALA A 249 11.32 -5.83 0.43
C ALA A 249 11.91 -5.88 -0.98
N ALA A 250 11.08 -5.67 -2.02
CA ALA A 250 11.55 -5.58 -3.39
C ALA A 250 12.51 -4.40 -3.60
N ALA A 251 12.27 -3.25 -2.97
CA ALA A 251 13.14 -2.09 -3.05
C ALA A 251 14.52 -2.39 -2.43
N GLY A 252 14.55 -3.07 -1.28
CA GLY A 252 15.79 -3.56 -0.67
C GLY A 252 16.54 -4.55 -1.57
N LEU A 253 15.82 -5.52 -2.16
CA LEU A 253 16.39 -6.48 -3.10
C LEU A 253 17.01 -5.79 -4.32
N ARG A 254 16.30 -4.83 -4.92
CA ARG A 254 16.77 -4.02 -6.06
C ARG A 254 18.08 -3.28 -5.74
N GLY A 255 18.16 -2.77 -4.51
CA GLY A 255 19.32 -2.05 -4.01
C GLY A 255 20.59 -2.90 -3.84
N SER A 256 20.43 -4.21 -3.62
CA SER A 256 21.55 -5.14 -3.41
C SER A 256 22.21 -5.56 -4.73
N ARG A 257 23.36 -4.95 -5.05
CA ARG A 257 24.09 -5.20 -6.32
C ARG A 257 24.52 -6.67 -6.49
N GLU A 258 25.03 -7.27 -5.43
CA GLU A 258 25.49 -8.66 -5.42
C GLU A 258 24.33 -9.62 -5.71
N ARG A 259 23.21 -9.47 -4.99
CA ARG A 259 22.04 -10.34 -5.15
C ARG A 259 21.37 -10.16 -6.52
N ARG A 260 21.36 -8.94 -7.05
CA ARG A 260 20.86 -8.66 -8.41
C ARG A 260 21.68 -9.41 -9.46
N ALA A 261 23.00 -9.40 -9.34
CA ALA A 261 23.89 -10.12 -10.23
C ALA A 261 23.69 -11.64 -10.13
N GLN A 262 23.61 -12.19 -8.91
CA GLN A 262 23.38 -13.61 -8.67
C GLN A 262 22.05 -14.11 -9.27
N ARG A 263 21.01 -13.27 -9.28
CA ARG A 263 19.69 -13.62 -9.81
C ARG A 263 19.51 -13.35 -11.31
N GLY A 264 20.53 -12.83 -11.99
CA GLY A 264 20.40 -12.44 -13.40
C GLY A 264 19.29 -11.42 -13.65
N GLN A 265 19.00 -10.56 -12.67
CA GLN A 265 17.90 -9.60 -12.78
C GLN A 265 18.22 -8.56 -13.85
N ALA A 266 17.30 -8.37 -14.79
CA ALA A 266 17.42 -7.39 -15.85
C ALA A 266 17.55 -5.97 -15.29
N ALA A 267 18.40 -5.15 -15.92
CA ALA A 267 18.41 -3.72 -15.66
C ALA A 267 17.04 -3.13 -15.98
N GLY A 268 16.43 -2.42 -15.03
CA GLY A 268 15.11 -1.80 -15.20
C GLY A 268 13.91 -2.62 -14.74
N ALA A 269 14.10 -3.77 -14.09
CA ALA A 269 12.99 -4.50 -13.46
C ALA A 269 12.24 -3.61 -12.46
N THR A 270 10.91 -3.59 -12.57
CA THR A 270 10.05 -2.88 -11.62
C THR A 270 10.07 -3.58 -10.26
N LEU A 271 9.62 -2.90 -9.20
CA LEU A 271 9.45 -3.58 -7.90
C LEU A 271 8.43 -4.72 -8.00
N GLY A 272 7.43 -4.57 -8.88
CA GLY A 272 6.42 -5.59 -9.16
C GLY A 272 7.04 -6.85 -9.77
N ASP A 273 7.89 -6.69 -10.78
CA ASP A 273 8.59 -7.80 -11.42
C ASP A 273 9.44 -8.58 -10.40
N LEU A 274 10.11 -7.86 -9.49
CA LEU A 274 10.89 -8.47 -8.42
C LEU A 274 10.01 -9.26 -7.45
N VAL A 275 8.84 -8.72 -7.08
CA VAL A 275 7.91 -9.46 -6.21
C VAL A 275 7.38 -10.72 -6.88
N ALA A 276 6.91 -10.61 -8.12
CA ALA A 276 6.39 -11.75 -8.86
C ALA A 276 7.47 -12.84 -9.03
N ALA A 277 8.67 -12.46 -9.47
CA ALA A 277 9.76 -13.40 -9.72
C ALA A 277 10.31 -14.04 -8.45
N ARG A 278 10.37 -13.30 -7.34
CA ARG A 278 10.98 -13.80 -6.10
C ARG A 278 10.00 -14.53 -5.20
N TRP A 279 8.80 -14.01 -5.07
CA TRP A 279 7.86 -14.41 -4.04
C TRP A 279 6.49 -14.81 -4.60
N GLY A 280 6.24 -14.68 -5.90
CA GLY A 280 4.93 -14.94 -6.51
C GLY A 280 4.36 -16.32 -6.19
N ASP A 281 5.16 -17.38 -6.36
CA ASP A 281 4.74 -18.75 -6.05
C ASP A 281 4.48 -18.96 -4.55
N GLU A 282 5.32 -18.41 -3.68
CA GLU A 282 5.16 -18.49 -2.22
C GLU A 282 3.94 -17.69 -1.72
N ILE A 283 3.58 -16.60 -2.42
CA ILE A 283 2.36 -15.81 -2.15
C ILE A 283 1.12 -16.59 -2.59
N ALA A 284 1.15 -17.17 -3.79
CA ALA A 284 0.02 -17.92 -4.37
C ALA A 284 -0.25 -19.23 -3.61
N GLY A 285 0.80 -19.97 -3.26
CA GLY A 285 0.76 -21.19 -2.45
C GLY A 285 0.70 -20.93 -0.93
N GLY A 286 0.72 -19.66 -0.53
CA GLY A 286 0.74 -19.26 0.87
C GLY A 286 -0.52 -19.65 1.62
N PRO A 287 -0.41 -19.97 2.91
CA PRO A 287 -1.51 -20.48 3.70
C PRO A 287 -2.58 -19.38 3.88
N ARG A 288 -3.87 -19.75 3.80
CA ARG A 288 -5.00 -18.82 3.76
C ARG A 288 -5.57 -18.62 5.17
N ALA A 289 -5.75 -17.38 5.57
CA ALA A 289 -6.47 -17.05 6.79
C ALA A 289 -7.94 -17.43 6.63
N ALA A 290 -8.50 -18.23 7.54
CA ALA A 290 -9.85 -18.72 7.42
C ALA A 290 -10.91 -17.60 7.52
N ASP A 291 -10.63 -16.51 8.26
CA ASP A 291 -11.68 -15.61 8.77
C ASP A 291 -11.50 -14.11 8.47
N SER A 292 -10.71 -13.70 7.48
CA SER A 292 -10.65 -12.28 7.09
C SER A 292 -11.83 -11.90 6.18
N HIS A 293 -12.20 -10.61 6.13
CA HIS A 293 -13.16 -10.10 5.13
C HIS A 293 -12.72 -10.48 3.71
N GLY A 294 -11.41 -10.39 3.42
CA GLY A 294 -10.83 -10.83 2.16
C GLY A 294 -11.00 -12.32 1.89
N ALA A 295 -10.83 -13.18 2.90
CA ALA A 295 -11.03 -14.62 2.76
C ALA A 295 -12.51 -14.98 2.57
N ARG A 296 -13.42 -14.28 3.24
CA ARG A 296 -14.88 -14.43 3.06
C ARG A 296 -15.32 -13.97 1.67
N ALA A 297 -14.83 -12.83 1.21
CA ALA A 297 -15.10 -12.31 -0.13
C ALA A 297 -14.52 -13.22 -1.23
N ALA A 298 -13.29 -13.71 -1.06
CA ALA A 298 -12.68 -14.68 -1.98
C ALA A 298 -13.49 -15.98 -2.08
N ARG A 299 -13.98 -16.51 -0.96
CA ARG A 299 -14.84 -17.71 -0.97
C ARG A 299 -16.19 -17.46 -1.64
N ARG A 300 -16.81 -16.31 -1.39
CA ARG A 300 -18.16 -16.00 -1.85
C ARG A 300 -18.21 -15.53 -3.30
N TYR A 301 -17.17 -14.82 -3.77
CA TYR A 301 -17.17 -14.11 -5.05
C TYR A 301 -16.01 -14.50 -5.99
N GLY A 302 -15.13 -15.41 -5.59
CA GLY A 302 -13.97 -15.81 -6.41
C GLY A 302 -12.90 -14.72 -6.55
N ALA A 303 -12.95 -13.67 -5.73
CA ALA A 303 -11.98 -12.58 -5.74
C ALA A 303 -10.57 -13.09 -5.41
N GLY A 304 -9.62 -12.87 -6.32
CA GLY A 304 -8.19 -13.15 -6.08
C GLY A 304 -7.57 -12.18 -5.07
N GLY A 305 -8.08 -10.94 -5.05
CA GLY A 305 -7.78 -9.93 -4.05
C GLY A 305 -6.29 -9.56 -3.98
N ALA A 306 -5.88 -9.01 -2.83
CA ALA A 306 -4.53 -8.49 -2.62
C ALA A 306 -3.41 -9.53 -2.87
N ARG A 307 -3.68 -10.82 -2.67
CA ARG A 307 -2.68 -11.88 -2.90
C ARG A 307 -2.45 -12.15 -4.39
N ALA A 308 -3.53 -12.25 -5.18
CA ALA A 308 -3.40 -12.43 -6.61
C ALA A 308 -2.72 -11.20 -7.25
N GLU A 309 -3.12 -10.00 -6.79
CA GLU A 309 -2.48 -8.74 -7.18
C GLU A 309 -0.97 -8.75 -6.90
N ALA A 310 -0.55 -9.12 -5.69
CA ALA A 310 0.86 -9.17 -5.31
C ALA A 310 1.64 -10.28 -6.04
N ALA A 311 1.07 -11.48 -6.18
CA ALA A 311 1.70 -12.59 -6.90
C ALA A 311 1.92 -12.27 -8.39
N GLY A 312 1.00 -11.50 -8.99
CA GLY A 312 1.12 -10.98 -10.35
C GLY A 312 1.99 -9.72 -10.48
N GLY A 313 2.70 -9.31 -9.41
CA GLY A 313 3.61 -8.16 -9.46
C GLY A 313 2.92 -6.79 -9.41
N PHE A 314 1.74 -6.71 -8.79
CA PHE A 314 0.97 -5.47 -8.65
C PHE A 314 0.59 -4.83 -9.99
N ALA A 315 0.06 -5.63 -10.91
CA ALA A 315 -0.30 -5.22 -12.26
C ALA A 315 -1.13 -3.93 -12.30
N ARG A 316 -2.08 -3.73 -11.38
CA ARG A 316 -2.94 -2.52 -11.34
C ARG A 316 -2.19 -1.28 -10.84
N VAL A 317 -1.16 -1.44 -10.01
CA VAL A 317 -0.28 -0.31 -9.63
C VAL A 317 0.39 0.26 -10.87
N TYR A 318 0.98 -0.60 -11.71
CA TYR A 318 1.73 -0.16 -12.89
C TYR A 318 0.84 0.17 -14.10
N ALA A 319 -0.28 -0.53 -14.30
CA ALA A 319 -1.16 -0.34 -15.45
C ALA A 319 -2.21 0.77 -15.23
N VAL A 320 -2.57 1.06 -13.98
CA VAL A 320 -3.65 2.02 -13.66
C VAL A 320 -3.17 3.11 -12.72
N GLY A 321 -2.69 2.75 -11.54
CA GLY A 321 -2.43 3.71 -10.46
C GLY A 321 -1.35 4.74 -10.80
N VAL A 322 -0.15 4.30 -11.18
CA VAL A 322 0.96 5.19 -11.57
C VAL A 322 0.61 6.02 -12.82
N PRO A 323 0.06 5.44 -13.91
CA PRO A 323 -0.42 6.22 -15.06
C PRO A 323 -1.47 7.27 -14.68
N ALA A 324 -2.41 6.94 -13.80
CA ALA A 324 -3.46 7.86 -13.38
C ALA A 324 -2.94 9.00 -12.48
N LEU A 325 -1.94 8.75 -11.63
CA LEU A 325 -1.24 9.82 -10.90
C LEU A 325 -0.62 10.83 -11.89
N ARG A 326 0.07 10.33 -12.91
CA ARG A 326 0.68 11.16 -13.96
C ARG A 326 -0.37 11.90 -14.78
N ASP A 327 -1.49 11.25 -15.12
CA ASP A 327 -2.59 11.89 -15.86
C ASP A 327 -3.27 12.99 -15.05
N GLY A 328 -3.57 12.72 -13.78
CA GLY A 328 -4.12 13.71 -12.87
C GLY A 328 -3.20 14.94 -12.71
N ALA A 329 -1.89 14.72 -12.56
CA ALA A 329 -0.90 15.80 -12.49
C ALA A 329 -0.83 16.64 -13.79
N ARG A 330 -1.02 16.01 -14.96
CA ARG A 330 -1.10 16.74 -16.24
C ARG A 330 -2.39 17.56 -16.36
N ARG A 331 -3.52 17.01 -15.91
CA ARG A 331 -4.85 17.64 -15.98
C ARG A 331 -5.00 18.81 -15.01
N ALA A 332 -4.42 18.69 -13.82
CA ALA A 332 -4.47 19.69 -12.76
C ALA A 332 -3.05 20.08 -12.34
N ARG A 333 -2.35 20.81 -13.21
CA ARG A 333 -0.95 21.21 -12.98
C ARG A 333 -0.83 22.04 -11.70
N GLY A 334 0.16 21.70 -10.87
CA GLY A 334 0.40 22.35 -9.59
C GLY A 334 -0.51 21.89 -8.45
N ASP A 335 -1.47 20.99 -8.71
CA ASP A 335 -2.38 20.44 -7.71
C ASP A 335 -2.07 18.95 -7.47
N ALA A 336 -1.14 18.69 -6.55
CA ALA A 336 -0.73 17.33 -6.22
C ALA A 336 -1.86 16.52 -5.57
N GLU A 337 -2.80 17.16 -4.87
CA GLU A 337 -3.97 16.49 -4.29
C GLU A 337 -4.92 16.00 -5.41
N ALA A 338 -5.18 16.84 -6.41
CA ALA A 338 -5.97 16.46 -7.58
C ALA A 338 -5.41 15.21 -8.28
N ALA A 339 -4.08 15.11 -8.41
CA ALA A 339 -3.46 13.91 -8.98
C ALA A 339 -3.79 12.63 -8.20
N ARG A 340 -3.77 12.70 -6.86
CA ARG A 340 -4.11 11.57 -5.98
C ARG A 340 -5.59 11.22 -6.02
N VAL A 341 -6.46 12.22 -6.04
CA VAL A 341 -7.90 12.02 -6.22
C VAL A 341 -8.18 11.34 -7.56
N HIS A 342 -7.58 11.82 -8.65
CA HIS A 342 -7.74 11.22 -9.97
C HIS A 342 -7.33 9.75 -9.99
N ALA A 343 -6.17 9.43 -9.41
CA ALA A 343 -5.70 8.06 -9.29
C ALA A 343 -6.61 7.18 -8.42
N CYS A 344 -7.14 7.71 -7.31
CA CYS A 344 -8.11 7.01 -6.47
C CYS A 344 -9.35 6.59 -7.29
N PHE A 345 -9.93 7.52 -8.06
CA PHE A 345 -11.07 7.23 -8.92
C PHE A 345 -10.72 6.21 -10.02
N ALA A 346 -9.56 6.33 -10.66
CA ALA A 346 -9.12 5.37 -11.67
C ALA A 346 -8.96 3.95 -11.10
N LEU A 347 -8.41 3.81 -9.89
CA LEU A 347 -8.27 2.53 -9.21
C LEU A 347 -9.63 1.94 -8.82
N ILE A 348 -10.56 2.76 -8.31
CA ILE A 348 -11.94 2.31 -8.02
C ILE A 348 -12.64 1.82 -9.30
N ALA A 349 -12.47 2.51 -10.43
CA ALA A 349 -13.09 2.14 -11.70
C ALA A 349 -12.58 0.81 -12.28
N ALA A 350 -11.32 0.46 -11.96
CA ALA A 350 -10.62 -0.71 -12.49
C ALA A 350 -10.64 -1.94 -11.55
N LEU A 351 -10.92 -1.75 -10.26
CA LEU A 351 -10.93 -2.83 -9.27
C LEU A 351 -12.33 -3.43 -9.13
N ASP A 352 -12.56 -4.58 -9.76
CA ASP A 352 -13.82 -5.33 -9.76
C ASP A 352 -13.92 -6.35 -8.61
N ASP A 353 -12.81 -6.61 -7.93
CA ASP A 353 -12.69 -7.58 -6.85
C ASP A 353 -12.28 -6.94 -5.50
N ASP A 354 -12.62 -5.65 -5.28
CA ASP A 354 -12.38 -4.98 -4.00
C ASP A 354 -13.15 -5.68 -2.87
N THR A 355 -12.41 -6.40 -2.04
CA THR A 355 -12.99 -7.19 -0.95
C THR A 355 -13.70 -6.36 0.12
N ASN A 356 -13.36 -5.08 0.32
CA ASN A 356 -14.06 -4.20 1.25
C ASN A 356 -15.42 -3.78 0.69
N LEU A 357 -15.49 -3.47 -0.61
CA LEU A 357 -16.77 -3.19 -1.29
C LEU A 357 -17.65 -4.43 -1.33
N LEU A 358 -17.10 -5.58 -1.72
CA LEU A 358 -17.84 -6.85 -1.76
C LEU A 358 -18.40 -7.22 -0.39
N HIS A 359 -17.65 -6.96 0.69
CA HIS A 359 -18.11 -7.22 2.06
C HIS A 359 -19.25 -6.28 2.47
N ARG A 360 -19.15 -4.98 2.15
CA ARG A 360 -20.10 -3.96 2.63
C ARG A 360 -21.36 -3.84 1.78
N GLY A 361 -21.24 -4.00 0.46
CA GLY A 361 -22.33 -3.77 -0.49
C GLY A 361 -22.51 -4.89 -1.52
N GLY A 362 -21.78 -6.00 -1.42
CA GLY A 362 -21.85 -7.08 -2.40
C GLY A 362 -21.49 -6.62 -3.82
N ARG A 363 -22.04 -7.32 -4.81
CA ARG A 363 -21.78 -6.99 -6.22
C ARG A 363 -22.37 -5.64 -6.62
N ASP A 364 -23.56 -5.31 -6.12
CA ASP A 364 -24.22 -4.03 -6.39
C ASP A 364 -23.38 -2.84 -5.89
N GLY A 365 -22.74 -2.99 -4.73
CA GLY A 365 -21.82 -2.00 -4.17
C GLY A 365 -20.58 -1.79 -5.04
N VAL A 366 -19.99 -2.87 -5.57
CA VAL A 366 -18.88 -2.79 -6.53
C VAL A 366 -19.32 -2.11 -7.82
N ASP A 367 -20.44 -2.55 -8.40
CA ASP A 367 -20.92 -2.00 -9.66
C ASP A 367 -21.28 -0.51 -9.51
N PHE A 368 -21.89 -0.10 -8.39
CA PHE A 368 -22.12 1.30 -8.07
C PHE A 368 -20.81 2.10 -7.97
N ALA A 369 -19.82 1.58 -7.25
CA ALA A 369 -18.55 2.26 -7.07
C ALA A 369 -17.83 2.46 -8.40
N GLN A 370 -17.79 1.41 -9.23
CA GLN A 370 -17.18 1.45 -10.56
C GLN A 370 -17.90 2.40 -11.50
N ARG A 371 -19.24 2.37 -11.56
CA ARG A 371 -20.01 3.31 -12.40
C ARG A 371 -19.76 4.75 -11.99
N THR A 372 -19.90 5.06 -10.70
CA THR A 372 -19.67 6.41 -10.16
C THR A 372 -18.25 6.90 -10.50
N ALA A 373 -17.26 6.02 -10.38
CA ALA A 373 -15.89 6.39 -10.68
C ALA A 373 -15.63 6.60 -12.18
N ARG A 374 -16.19 5.74 -13.05
CA ARG A 374 -16.12 5.91 -14.50
C ARG A 374 -16.82 7.19 -14.96
N GLU A 375 -17.97 7.52 -14.38
CA GLU A 375 -18.70 8.76 -14.66
C GLU A 375 -17.87 9.99 -14.31
N PHE A 376 -17.23 10.02 -13.13
CA PHE A 376 -16.32 11.10 -12.75
C PHE A 376 -15.17 11.27 -13.74
N LEU A 377 -14.51 10.17 -14.13
CA LEU A 377 -13.40 10.19 -15.07
C LEU A 377 -13.83 10.61 -16.48
N ALA A 378 -14.97 10.08 -16.96
CA ALA A 378 -15.53 10.40 -18.27
C ALA A 378 -15.97 11.88 -18.37
N ALA A 379 -16.41 12.47 -17.26
CA ALA A 379 -16.78 13.88 -17.18
C ALA A 379 -15.58 14.85 -17.07
N GLY A 380 -14.35 14.37 -17.35
CA GLY A 380 -13.11 15.14 -17.34
C GLY A 380 -12.21 14.89 -16.13
N GLY A 381 -12.68 14.11 -15.15
CA GLY A 381 -11.97 13.86 -13.90
C GLY A 381 -11.57 15.16 -13.21
N VAL A 382 -10.31 15.26 -12.80
CA VAL A 382 -9.77 16.47 -12.14
C VAL A 382 -9.44 17.61 -13.10
N GLY A 383 -9.61 17.40 -14.41
CA GLY A 383 -9.51 18.46 -15.41
C GLY A 383 -10.78 19.30 -15.55
N ALA A 384 -11.91 18.84 -14.99
CA ALA A 384 -13.16 19.61 -14.99
C ALA A 384 -13.10 20.75 -13.96
N CYS A 385 -13.65 21.93 -14.28
CA CYS A 385 -13.60 23.09 -13.38
C CYS A 385 -14.30 22.87 -12.02
N ASP A 386 -15.32 22.01 -11.98
CA ASP A 386 -16.13 21.68 -10.81
C ASP A 386 -15.76 20.31 -10.19
N TRP A 387 -14.57 19.77 -10.52
CA TRP A 387 -14.20 18.41 -10.13
C TRP A 387 -14.26 18.17 -8.62
N ARG A 388 -13.89 19.16 -7.78
CA ARG A 388 -13.94 19.04 -6.32
C ARG A 388 -15.36 18.82 -5.82
N ALA A 389 -16.32 19.57 -6.37
CA ALA A 389 -17.73 19.43 -6.01
C ALA A 389 -18.28 18.06 -6.42
N ARG A 390 -17.92 17.57 -7.62
CA ARG A 390 -18.30 16.24 -8.11
C ARG A 390 -17.69 15.12 -7.28
N ALA A 391 -16.39 15.21 -6.99
CA ALA A 391 -15.69 14.23 -6.16
C ALA A 391 -16.26 14.18 -4.73
N ALA A 392 -16.59 15.34 -4.15
CA ALA A 392 -17.25 15.41 -2.84
C ALA A 392 -18.67 14.84 -2.86
N ALA A 393 -19.42 15.04 -3.96
CA ALA A 393 -20.73 14.42 -4.15
C ALA A 393 -20.63 12.89 -4.25
N ALA A 394 -19.66 12.38 -5.01
CA ALA A 394 -19.36 10.95 -5.08
C ALA A 394 -18.98 10.40 -3.69
N HIS A 395 -18.14 11.11 -2.94
CA HIS A 395 -17.81 10.73 -1.57
C HIS A 395 -19.06 10.60 -0.69
N ARG A 396 -19.92 11.62 -0.64
CA ARG A 396 -21.17 11.55 0.13
C ARG A 396 -22.06 10.39 -0.30
N ALA A 397 -22.13 10.09 -1.60
CA ALA A 397 -22.92 8.98 -2.12
C ALA A 397 -22.39 7.61 -1.68
N PHE A 398 -21.07 7.46 -1.51
CA PHE A 398 -20.45 6.26 -0.94
C PHE A 398 -20.73 6.15 0.57
N VAL A 399 -20.60 7.26 1.32
CA VAL A 399 -20.89 7.33 2.76
C VAL A 399 -22.34 6.93 3.05
N ALA A 400 -23.30 7.49 2.30
CA ALA A 400 -24.72 7.16 2.44
C ALA A 400 -25.02 5.67 2.20
N ARG A 401 -24.16 4.96 1.45
CA ARG A 401 -24.26 3.52 1.18
C ARG A 401 -23.34 2.67 2.05
N ARG A 402 -22.59 3.30 2.98
CA ARG A 402 -21.55 2.69 3.80
C ARG A 402 -20.49 1.93 2.99
N LEU A 403 -20.21 2.38 1.76
CA LEU A 403 -19.22 1.77 0.87
C LEU A 403 -17.84 2.36 1.10
N SER A 404 -16.82 1.50 1.20
CA SER A 404 -15.43 1.91 1.39
C SER A 404 -14.52 1.09 0.47
N PRO A 405 -13.97 1.66 -0.60
CA PRO A 405 -13.05 1.00 -1.52
C PRO A 405 -11.62 0.88 -0.94
N GLY A 406 -11.47 0.09 0.12
CA GLY A 406 -10.21 -0.05 0.85
C GLY A 406 -9.08 -0.68 0.01
N GLY A 407 -9.41 -1.58 -0.93
CA GLY A 407 -8.40 -2.13 -1.84
C GLY A 407 -7.84 -1.08 -2.78
N ALA A 408 -8.68 -0.15 -3.26
CA ALA A 408 -8.23 0.99 -4.06
C ALA A 408 -7.36 1.96 -3.25
N ALA A 409 -7.64 2.17 -1.96
CA ALA A 409 -6.80 2.96 -1.06
C ALA A 409 -5.40 2.36 -0.90
N ASP A 410 -5.32 1.05 -0.64
CA ASP A 410 -4.04 0.33 -0.55
C ASP A 410 -3.24 0.46 -1.87
N LEU A 411 -3.90 0.29 -3.03
CA LEU A 411 -3.28 0.46 -4.35
C LEU A 411 -2.83 1.90 -4.61
N LEU A 412 -3.54 2.91 -4.10
CA LEU A 412 -3.13 4.30 -4.20
C LEU A 412 -1.84 4.54 -3.42
N ALA A 413 -1.75 4.07 -2.18
CA ALA A 413 -0.51 4.16 -1.39
C ALA A 413 0.67 3.44 -2.07
N MET A 414 0.43 2.25 -2.63
CA MET A 414 1.46 1.52 -3.40
C MET A 414 1.89 2.27 -4.66
N SER A 415 0.96 2.90 -5.38
CA SER A 415 1.25 3.68 -6.58
C SER A 415 2.05 4.94 -6.27
N LEU A 416 1.73 5.63 -5.16
CA LEU A 416 2.50 6.75 -4.66
C LEU A 416 3.94 6.34 -4.31
N PHE A 417 4.09 5.18 -3.67
CA PHE A 417 5.40 4.67 -3.27
C PHE A 417 6.28 4.29 -4.45
N VAL A 418 5.73 3.54 -5.41
CA VAL A 418 6.44 3.17 -6.65
C VAL A 418 6.82 4.42 -7.44
N ALA A 419 5.88 5.36 -7.63
CA ALA A 419 6.17 6.62 -8.30
C ALA A 419 7.28 7.41 -7.57
N ALA A 420 7.25 7.50 -6.24
CA ALA A 420 8.29 8.19 -5.48
C ALA A 420 9.68 7.55 -5.58
N LEU A 421 9.78 6.23 -5.72
CA LEU A 421 11.07 5.54 -5.85
C LEU A 421 11.60 5.51 -7.29
N ASP A 422 10.72 5.37 -8.27
CA ASP A 422 11.10 5.27 -9.68
C ASP A 422 11.23 6.66 -10.33
N ASP A 423 10.42 7.63 -9.91
CA ASP A 423 10.48 9.02 -10.34
C ASP A 423 11.29 9.88 -9.36
N ALA A 424 12.40 9.37 -8.78
CA ALA A 424 13.34 10.15 -7.94
C ALA A 424 14.01 11.35 -8.68
N ARG A 425 13.56 11.65 -9.91
CA ARG A 425 13.86 12.86 -10.69
C ARG A 425 12.63 13.72 -11.04
N ALA A 426 11.40 13.31 -10.71
CA ALA A 426 10.18 13.87 -11.31
C ALA A 426 8.92 13.85 -10.42
N LEU A 427 9.06 13.98 -9.10
CA LEU A 427 7.95 14.48 -8.28
C LEU A 427 8.36 15.86 -7.74
N PRO A 428 7.51 16.90 -7.95
CA PRO A 428 7.82 18.28 -7.58
C PRO A 428 7.99 18.47 -6.06
#